data_AF-A0A917PG17-F1
#
_entry.id   AF-A0A917PG17-F1
#
_cell.length_a   1.000
_cell.length_b   1.000
_cell.length_c   1.000
_cell.angle_alpha   90.00
_cell.angle_beta   90.00
_cell.angle_gamma   90.00
#
_symmetry.space_group_name_H-M   'P 1'
#
loop_
_entity.id
_entity.type
_entity.pdbx_description
1 polymer ?
#
loop_
_entity_poly.entity_id
_entity_poly.type
_entity_poly.pdbx_seq_one_letter_code
_entity_poly.pdbx_strand_id
1 'polypeptide(L)'
;MPVGSITRGTTNANRLRRMDRWISEHQAFRRAADPFVVDLGYGASGVTTFELATRLANVRPDVEALGLEIDPGRVHAAPAQLDRLDHGGRSFPPGRAVRFDLGGFELPTIGRMPQGGGVAISASSTH
;
A
#
# COMPACT_ATOMS: atom_id res chain seq x y z
N MET A 1 -24.08 -6.78 6.48
CA MET A 1 -22.86 -5.94 6.40
C MET A 1 -21.83 -6.55 7.33
N PRO A 2 -20.62 -6.90 6.89
CA PRO A 2 -19.60 -7.41 7.80
C PRO A 2 -19.15 -6.27 8.72
N VAL A 3 -18.96 -6.56 10.01
CA VAL A 3 -18.48 -5.60 11.01
C VAL A 3 -17.07 -6.04 11.40
N GLY A 4 -16.05 -5.42 10.80
CA GLY A 4 -14.66 -5.58 11.22
C GLY A 4 -14.39 -4.74 12.46
N SER A 5 -13.85 -5.34 13.53
CA SER A 5 -13.42 -4.58 14.71
C SER A 5 -12.05 -3.96 14.48
N ILE A 6 -11.95 -2.63 14.54
CA ILE A 6 -10.67 -1.90 14.51
C ILE A 6 -9.83 -2.37 15.71
N THR A 7 -8.74 -3.09 15.44
CA THR A 7 -7.80 -3.47 16.50
C THR A 7 -6.95 -2.26 16.89
N ARG A 8 -6.68 -2.16 18.20
CA ARG A 8 -5.86 -1.08 18.78
C ARG A 8 -4.43 -1.22 18.23
N GLY A 9 -4.04 -0.28 17.37
CA GLY A 9 -2.77 -0.31 16.65
C GLY A 9 -1.57 -0.51 17.57
N THR A 10 -0.95 -1.68 17.51
CA THR A 10 0.35 -1.98 18.11
C THR A 10 1.35 -2.46 17.06
N THR A 11 1.26 -1.92 15.85
CA THR A 11 2.28 -2.12 14.82
C THR A 11 3.51 -1.31 15.21
N ASN A 12 4.39 -1.91 16.03
CA ASN A 12 5.73 -1.38 16.26
C ASN A 12 6.42 -1.19 14.90
N ALA A 13 6.93 0.01 14.64
CA ALA A 13 7.79 0.28 13.49
C ALA A 13 8.93 -0.76 13.45
N ASN A 14 9.21 -1.33 12.27
CA ASN A 14 10.12 -2.46 12.00
C ASN A 14 9.63 -3.90 12.25
N ARG A 15 8.42 -4.17 12.78
CA ARG A 15 7.93 -5.57 12.99
C ARG A 15 7.86 -6.39 11.70
N LEU A 16 7.69 -5.74 10.55
CA LEU A 16 7.52 -6.40 9.26
C LEU A 16 8.84 -6.73 8.53
N ARG A 17 10.00 -6.25 9.00
CA ARG A 17 11.29 -6.47 8.28
C ARG A 17 11.61 -7.93 7.99
N ARG A 18 11.20 -8.84 8.88
CA ARG A 18 11.38 -10.28 8.65
C ARG A 18 10.48 -10.77 7.51
N MET A 19 9.25 -10.28 7.44
CA MET A 19 8.32 -10.60 6.36
C MET A 19 8.79 -9.98 5.04
N ASP A 20 9.18 -8.71 5.04
CA ASP A 20 9.72 -8.02 3.86
C ASP A 20 10.91 -8.79 3.28
N ARG A 21 11.84 -9.21 4.15
CA ARG A 21 13.00 -10.02 3.76
C ARG A 21 12.57 -11.37 3.17
N TRP A 22 11.66 -12.07 3.85
CA TRP A 22 11.16 -13.35 3.37
C TRP A 22 10.49 -13.22 2.00
N ILE A 23 9.63 -12.21 1.79
CA ILE A 23 8.99 -11.93 0.49
C ILE A 23 10.06 -11.67 -0.57
N SER A 24 11.05 -10.82 -0.25
CA SER A 24 12.10 -10.44 -1.20
C SER A 24 12.99 -11.63 -1.63
N GLU A 25 13.16 -12.61 -0.75
CA GLU A 25 13.93 -13.83 -1.01
C GLU A 25 13.07 -14.93 -1.68
N HIS A 26 11.74 -14.85 -1.59
CA HIS A 26 10.82 -15.89 -2.03
C HIS A 26 10.84 -16.09 -3.56
N GLN A 27 10.96 -17.34 -4.02
CA GLN A 27 11.07 -17.64 -5.45
C GLN A 27 9.85 -17.20 -6.25
N ALA A 28 8.64 -17.31 -5.68
CA ALA A 28 7.42 -16.88 -6.38
C ALA A 28 7.44 -15.38 -6.69
N PHE A 29 7.91 -14.54 -5.76
CA PHE A 29 8.06 -13.10 -5.98
C PHE A 29 9.17 -12.82 -7.01
N ARG A 30 10.34 -13.46 -6.84
CA ARG A 30 11.49 -13.24 -7.72
C ARG A 30 11.26 -13.71 -9.16
N ARG A 31 10.42 -14.71 -9.38
CA ARG A 31 10.09 -15.28 -10.70
C ARG A 31 8.74 -14.81 -11.25
N ALA A 32 7.97 -14.02 -10.51
CA ALA A 32 6.68 -13.52 -10.97
C ALA A 32 6.87 -12.74 -12.28
N ALA A 33 6.07 -13.03 -13.30
CA ALA A 33 6.08 -12.23 -14.53
C ALA A 33 5.63 -10.79 -14.27
N ASP A 34 4.68 -10.61 -13.34
CA ASP A 34 4.10 -9.33 -12.95
C ASP A 34 3.98 -9.30 -11.41
N PRO A 35 4.98 -8.77 -10.68
CA PRO A 35 5.04 -8.84 -9.22
C PRO A 35 4.09 -7.80 -8.59
N PHE A 36 3.01 -8.29 -7.98
CA PHE A 36 2.03 -7.48 -7.28
C PHE A 36 1.90 -7.91 -5.81
N VAL A 37 1.95 -6.95 -4.89
CA VAL A 37 1.91 -7.21 -3.44
C VAL A 37 0.81 -6.41 -2.77
N VAL A 38 0.06 -7.07 -1.89
CA VAL A 38 -1.03 -6.45 -1.13
C VAL A 38 -0.65 -6.37 0.35
N ASP A 39 -0.65 -5.17 0.92
CA ASP A 39 -0.54 -4.91 2.36
C ASP A 39 -1.94 -4.71 2.93
N LEU A 40 -2.50 -5.78 3.47
CA LEU A 40 -3.87 -5.80 3.98
C LEU A 40 -3.92 -5.37 5.45
N GLY A 41 -4.65 -4.28 5.72
CA GLY A 41 -4.77 -3.71 7.06
C GLY A 41 -3.52 -2.93 7.46
N TYR A 42 -3.06 -2.00 6.61
CA TYR A 42 -1.84 -1.21 6.86
C TYR A 42 -1.94 -0.33 8.13
N GLY A 43 -3.14 -0.12 8.66
CA GLY A 43 -3.34 0.54 9.95
C GLY A 43 -3.28 2.06 9.85
N ALA A 44 -2.90 2.72 10.95
CA ALA A 44 -2.96 4.18 11.07
C ALA A 44 -2.02 4.96 10.13
N SER A 45 -1.07 4.28 9.48
CA SER A 45 -0.04 4.92 8.66
C SER A 45 0.19 4.12 7.38
N GLY A 46 -0.22 4.68 6.24
CA GLY A 46 0.05 4.09 4.91
C GLY A 46 1.54 4.04 4.56
N VAL A 47 2.39 4.65 5.38
CA VAL A 47 3.85 4.60 5.28
C VAL A 47 4.38 3.16 5.30
N THR A 48 3.70 2.23 6.00
CA THR A 48 4.17 0.82 6.07
C THR A 48 4.12 0.13 4.72
N THR A 49 3.03 0.30 3.97
CA THR A 49 2.87 -0.22 2.61
C THR A 49 3.96 0.33 1.70
N PHE A 50 4.25 1.62 1.84
CA PHE A 50 5.28 2.28 1.06
C PHE A 50 6.70 1.78 1.40
N GLU A 51 7.02 1.59 2.68
CA GLU A 51 8.30 1.03 3.11
C GLU A 51 8.50 -0.40 2.59
N LEU A 52 7.44 -1.22 2.61
CA LEU A 52 7.45 -2.56 2.02
C LEU A 52 7.77 -2.47 0.52
N ALA A 53 7.02 -1.67 -0.24
CA ALA A 53 7.24 -1.50 -1.68
C ALA A 53 8.68 -1.05 -2.00
N THR A 54 9.20 -0.10 -1.22
CA THR A 54 10.58 0.40 -1.39
C THR A 54 11.62 -0.70 -1.17
N ARG A 55 11.44 -1.55 -0.15
CA ARG A 55 12.35 -2.68 0.12
C ARG A 55 12.28 -3.73 -0.98
N LEU A 56 11.09 -4.07 -1.44
CA LEU A 56 10.88 -5.05 -2.50
C LEU A 56 11.42 -4.58 -3.86
N ALA A 57 11.33 -3.27 -4.13
CA ALA A 57 11.86 -2.66 -5.35
C ALA A 57 13.38 -2.82 -5.52
N ASN A 58 14.13 -3.07 -4.43
CA ASN A 58 15.56 -3.39 -4.51
C ASN A 58 15.84 -4.74 -5.16
N VAL A 59 14.85 -5.64 -5.20
CA VAL A 59 14.97 -6.97 -5.82
C VAL A 59 14.19 -7.05 -7.13
N ARG A 60 12.99 -6.45 -7.18
CA ARG A 60 12.14 -6.36 -8.36
C ARG A 60 11.70 -4.91 -8.59
N PRO A 61 12.42 -4.13 -9.41
CA PRO A 61 12.12 -2.72 -9.65
C PRO A 61 10.72 -2.46 -10.24
N ASP A 62 10.13 -3.50 -10.85
CA ASP A 62 8.81 -3.52 -11.46
C ASP A 62 7.67 -3.93 -10.49
N VAL A 63 7.94 -4.03 -9.18
CA VAL A 63 6.90 -4.35 -8.19
C VAL A 63 5.85 -3.24 -8.06
N GLU A 64 4.58 -3.66 -8.12
CA GLU A 64 3.43 -2.85 -7.78
C GLU A 64 2.91 -3.24 -6.38
N ALA A 65 2.51 -2.25 -5.57
CA ALA A 65 2.00 -2.49 -4.23
C ALA A 65 0.66 -1.79 -3.98
N LEU A 66 -0.25 -2.51 -3.32
CA LEU A 66 -1.56 -1.99 -2.92
C LEU A 66 -1.74 -2.12 -1.41
N GLY A 67 -1.95 -0.99 -0.73
CA GLY A 67 -2.38 -0.95 0.67
C GLY A 67 -3.91 -0.97 0.74
N LEU A 68 -4.47 -1.95 1.44
CA LEU A 68 -5.91 -2.03 1.71
C LEU A 68 -6.19 -1.72 3.18
N GLU A 69 -7.20 -0.89 3.44
CA GLU A 69 -7.65 -0.56 4.79
C GLU A 69 -9.17 -0.38 4.80
N ILE A 70 -9.81 -0.72 5.91
CA ILE A 70 -11.27 -0.69 6.08
C ILE A 70 -11.79 0.69 6.50
N ASP A 71 -10.90 1.55 7.00
CA ASP A 71 -11.20 2.91 7.45
C ASP A 71 -11.00 3.92 6.28
N PRO A 72 -12.08 4.54 5.76
CA PRO A 72 -11.97 5.49 4.67
C PRO A 72 -11.12 6.72 4.99
N GLY A 73 -11.10 7.16 6.25
CA GLY A 73 -10.28 8.30 6.69
C GLY A 73 -8.79 7.99 6.61
N ARG A 74 -8.40 6.75 6.92
CA ARG A 74 -7.01 6.29 6.76
C ARG A 74 -6.61 6.13 5.30
N VAL A 75 -7.52 5.67 4.45
CA VAL A 75 -7.30 5.59 2.98
C VAL A 75 -7.10 6.99 2.39
N HIS A 76 -7.98 7.93 2.75
CA HIS A 76 -7.89 9.30 2.27
C HIS A 76 -6.60 10.01 2.71
N ALA A 77 -6.13 9.74 3.94
CA ALA A 77 -4.93 10.38 4.47
C ALA A 77 -3.61 9.79 3.91
N ALA A 78 -3.61 8.56 3.39
CA ALA A 78 -2.40 7.83 3.03
C ALA A 78 -1.55 8.49 1.93
N PRO A 79 -2.11 9.02 0.82
CA PRO A 79 -1.32 9.72 -0.19
C PRO A 79 -0.59 10.95 0.38
N ALA A 80 -1.27 11.77 1.18
CA ALA A 80 -0.65 12.93 1.81
C ALA A 80 0.41 12.57 2.87
N GLN A 81 0.29 11.39 3.50
CA GLN A 81 1.35 10.85 4.36
C GLN A 81 2.61 10.50 3.55
N LEU A 82 2.43 9.94 2.35
CA LEU A 82 3.52 9.61 1.45
C LEU A 82 4.20 10.87 0.89
N ASP A 83 3.43 11.84 0.41
CA ASP A 83 3.97 13.10 -0.11
C ASP A 83 4.89 13.78 0.92
N ARG A 84 4.51 13.78 2.20
CA ARG A 84 5.35 14.34 3.28
C ARG A 84 6.69 13.62 3.46
N LEU A 85 6.77 12.33 3.17
CA LEU A 85 8.03 11.57 3.25
C LEU A 85 8.97 11.92 2.10
N ASP A 86 8.42 12.06 0.90
CA ASP A 86 9.16 12.44 -0.30
C ASP A 86 9.77 13.83 -0.14
N HIS A 87 9.02 14.77 0.43
CA HIS A 87 9.48 16.13 0.74
C HIS A 87 10.41 16.21 1.96
N GLY A 88 10.46 15.17 2.80
CA GLY A 88 11.29 15.09 4.01
C GLY A 88 12.74 14.65 3.78
N GLY A 89 13.23 14.67 2.53
CA GLY A 89 14.61 14.29 2.18
C GLY A 89 14.85 12.78 2.06
N ARG A 90 13.82 11.94 2.26
CA ARG A 90 13.84 10.57 1.74
C ARG A 90 13.33 10.64 0.31
N SER A 91 14.22 10.96 -0.63
CA SER A 91 13.87 10.97 -2.05
C SER A 91 13.74 9.52 -2.54
N PHE A 92 12.64 9.22 -3.22
CA PHE A 92 12.40 7.90 -3.77
C PHE A 92 12.36 7.98 -5.30
N PRO A 93 12.99 7.03 -6.02
CA PRO A 93 12.91 6.96 -7.47
C PRO A 93 11.46 7.07 -7.98
N PRO A 94 11.19 7.96 -8.95
CA PRO A 94 9.88 8.09 -9.57
C PRO A 94 9.50 6.78 -10.27
N GLY A 95 8.21 6.41 -10.21
CA GLY A 95 7.68 5.22 -10.89
C GLY A 95 7.33 4.03 -9.99
N ARG A 96 7.43 4.14 -8.66
CA ARG A 96 6.89 3.11 -7.76
C ARG A 96 5.36 3.23 -7.66
N ALA A 97 4.64 2.25 -8.18
CA ALA A 97 3.19 2.21 -8.08
C ALA A 97 2.77 1.69 -6.70
N VAL A 98 2.74 2.58 -5.70
CA VAL A 98 2.03 2.33 -4.44
C VAL A 98 0.65 2.97 -4.53
N ARG A 99 -0.38 2.16 -4.31
CA ARG A 99 -1.77 2.59 -4.26
C ARG A 99 -2.36 2.31 -2.90
N PHE A 100 -3.39 3.06 -2.55
CA PHE A 100 -4.24 2.81 -1.39
C PHE A 100 -5.68 2.70 -1.86
N ASP A 101 -6.40 1.72 -1.34
CA ASP A 101 -7.82 1.55 -1.63
C ASP A 101 -8.57 1.09 -0.38
N LEU A 102 -9.86 1.40 -0.34
CA LEU A 102 -10.75 0.94 0.72
C LEU A 102 -11.00 -0.55 0.52
N GLY A 103 -10.75 -1.37 1.54
CA GLY A 103 -10.92 -2.80 1.40
C GLY A 103 -10.58 -3.67 2.61
N GLY A 104 -11.11 -4.87 2.56
CA GLY A 104 -10.85 -5.96 3.51
C GLY A 104 -10.55 -7.27 2.78
N PHE A 105 -10.79 -8.39 3.47
CA PHE A 105 -10.60 -9.73 2.90
C PHE A 105 -11.65 -10.10 1.85
N GLU A 106 -12.73 -9.33 1.77
CA GLU A 106 -13.90 -9.55 0.92
C GLU A 106 -13.78 -8.92 -0.47
N LEU A 107 -12.73 -8.15 -0.75
CA LEU A 107 -12.57 -7.49 -2.05
C LEU A 107 -11.83 -8.37 -3.06
N PRO A 108 -12.39 -8.53 -4.28
CA PRO A 108 -11.59 -9.03 -5.39
C PRO A 108 -10.53 -7.98 -5.73
N THR A 109 -9.26 -8.29 -5.51
CA THR A 109 -8.16 -7.51 -6.10
C THR A 109 -8.18 -7.76 -7.60
N ILE A 110 -8.83 -6.86 -8.36
CA ILE A 110 -8.71 -6.83 -9.81
C ILE A 110 -7.22 -6.64 -10.14
N GLY A 111 -6.62 -7.68 -10.72
CA GLY A 111 -5.22 -7.66 -11.14
C GLY A 111 -4.96 -6.51 -12.11
N ARG A 112 -3.91 -5.73 -11.79
CA ARG A 112 -3.32 -4.60 -12.51
C ARG A 112 -4.20 -3.35 -12.73
N MET A 113 -3.53 -2.20 -12.60
CA MET A 113 -3.92 -0.89 -13.15
C MET A 113 -4.37 -0.97 -14.63
N PRO A 114 -5.52 -0.37 -15.01
CA PRO A 114 -5.66 0.20 -16.35
C PRO A 114 -4.66 1.34 -16.50
N GLN A 115 -3.93 1.37 -17.62
CA GLN A 115 -3.10 2.52 -17.99
C GLN A 115 -4.03 3.72 -18.22
N GLY A 116 -4.02 4.69 -17.29
CA GLY A 116 -4.77 5.94 -17.40
C GLY A 116 -6.21 5.88 -16.85
N GLY A 117 -6.41 6.38 -15.63
CA GLY A 117 -7.75 6.52 -15.06
C GLY A 117 -7.73 6.58 -13.53
N GLY A 118 -7.06 7.57 -12.96
CA GLY A 118 -7.31 7.95 -11.57
C GLY A 118 -8.70 8.57 -11.49
N VAL A 119 -9.63 7.92 -10.80
CA VAL A 119 -10.93 8.52 -10.48
C VAL A 119 -10.67 9.65 -9.49
N ALA A 120 -10.90 10.88 -9.95
CA ALA A 120 -10.97 12.05 -9.07
C ALA A 120 -12.21 11.89 -8.18
N ILE A 121 -12.00 11.73 -6.88
CA ILE A 121 -13.08 11.77 -5.91
C ILE A 121 -13.43 13.25 -5.72
N SER A 122 -14.42 13.73 -6.47
CA SER A 122 -15.04 15.03 -6.23
C SER A 122 -15.82 14.96 -4.92
N ALA A 123 -15.30 15.63 -3.89
CA ALA A 123 -16.07 15.90 -2.68
C ALA A 123 -17.04 17.05 -2.97
N SER A 124 -18.26 16.73 -3.41
CA SER A 124 -19.37 17.68 -3.40
C SER A 124 -19.97 17.73 -2.00
N SER A 125 -19.56 18.76 -1.24
CA SER A 125 -20.28 19.23 -0.05
C SER A 125 -21.69 19.66 -0.43
N THR A 126 -22.71 19.21 0.30
CA THR A 126 -24.01 19.92 0.34
C THR A 126 -24.68 19.68 1.70
N HIS A 127 -24.75 20.80 2.43
CA HIS A 127 -25.70 21.26 3.47
C HIS A 127 -26.03 20.35 4.66
#